data_AF-A0A6G3X874-F1
#
_entry.id   AF-A0A6G3X874-F1
#
_cell.length_a   1.000
_cell.length_b   1.000
_cell.length_c   1.000
_cell.angle_alpha   90.00
_cell.angle_beta   90.00
_cell.angle_gamma   90.00
#
_symmetry.space_group_name_H-M   'P 1'
#
loop_
_entity.id
_entity.type
_entity.pdbx_description
1 polymer ?
#
loop_
_entity_poly.entity_id
_entity_poly.type
_entity_poly.pdbx_seq_one_letter_code
_entity_poly.pdbx_strand_id
1 'polypeptide(L)' 'LRMLPEGDGDEEAAVRAVHRFLLRTPARMTGVWLPDTVGDRRPQNLPGTWDQYPNWRLPIADAEGHPVTLEEITASPRL' A
#
# COMPACT_ATOMS: atom_id res chain seq x y z
N LEU A 1 4.00 -18.54 -10.73
CA LEU A 1 5.10 -17.54 -10.65
C LEU A 1 5.61 -17.55 -9.21
N ARG A 2 6.81 -18.08 -8.95
CA ARG A 2 7.42 -18.17 -7.61
C ARG A 2 7.89 -16.78 -7.12
N MET A 3 6.96 -15.85 -7.02
CA MET A 3 7.25 -14.43 -6.73
C MET A 3 6.95 -14.04 -5.30
N LEU A 4 5.98 -14.72 -4.67
CA LEU A 4 5.64 -14.46 -3.28
C LEU A 4 6.73 -15.02 -2.37
N PRO A 5 7.01 -14.37 -1.23
CA PRO A 5 7.90 -14.94 -0.22
C PRO A 5 7.37 -16.30 0.26
N GLU A 6 8.28 -17.25 0.51
CA GLU A 6 7.93 -18.54 1.13
C GLU A 6 7.94 -18.38 2.65
N GLY A 7 6.77 -18.38 3.28
CA GLY A 7 6.59 -18.24 4.73
C GLY A 7 5.79 -17.00 5.14
N ASP A 8 5.29 -17.01 6.38
CA ASP A 8 4.53 -15.90 6.96
C ASP A 8 5.47 -14.78 7.41
N GLY A 9 5.08 -13.51 7.23
CA GLY A 9 5.63 -12.38 7.99
C GLY A 9 6.38 -11.28 7.23
N ASP A 10 6.59 -11.38 5.91
CA ASP A 10 7.19 -10.30 5.11
C ASP A 10 6.17 -9.64 4.19
N GLU A 11 5.35 -8.77 4.80
CA GLU A 11 4.32 -7.99 4.11
C GLU A 11 4.92 -7.09 3.02
N GLU A 12 6.07 -6.46 3.26
CA GLU A 12 6.71 -5.59 2.28
C GLU A 12 7.17 -6.39 1.05
N ALA A 13 7.78 -7.56 1.24
CA ALA A 13 8.15 -8.43 0.13
C ALA A 13 6.94 -8.92 -0.66
N ALA A 14 5.81 -9.22 0.00
CA ALA A 14 4.58 -9.60 -0.67
C ALA A 14 4.02 -8.45 -1.53
N VAL A 15 3.97 -7.23 -0.99
CA VAL A 15 3.56 -6.01 -1.73
C VAL A 15 4.47 -5.79 -2.95
N ARG A 16 5.80 -5.86 -2.76
CA ARG A 16 6.76 -5.73 -3.87
C ARG A 16 6.57 -6.83 -4.92
N ALA A 17 6.27 -8.06 -4.53
CA ALA A 17 6.01 -9.15 -5.45
C ALA A 17 4.77 -8.92 -6.32
N VAL A 18 3.70 -8.37 -5.74
CA VAL A 18 2.49 -7.99 -6.49
C VAL A 18 2.80 -6.90 -7.51
N HIS A 19 3.49 -5.82 -7.11
CA HIS A 19 3.88 -4.76 -8.04
C HIS A 19 4.80 -5.28 -9.16
N ARG A 20 5.77 -6.15 -8.86
CA ARG A 20 6.60 -6.83 -9.87
C ARG A 20 5.79 -7.71 -10.83
N PHE A 21 4.74 -8.34 -10.33
CA PHE A 21 3.83 -9.12 -11.18
C PHE A 21 3.05 -8.22 -12.13
N LEU A 22 2.47 -7.12 -11.64
CA LEU A 22 1.73 -6.15 -12.45
C LEU A 22 2.58 -5.60 -13.60
N LEU A 23 3.86 -5.30 -13.34
CA LEU A 23 4.82 -4.84 -14.34
C LEU A 23 5.16 -5.87 -15.42
N ARG A 24 4.85 -7.16 -15.22
CA ARG A 24 5.05 -8.23 -16.22
C ARG A 24 3.83 -8.48 -17.09
N THR A 25 2.71 -7.82 -16.80
CA THR A 25 1.50 -7.92 -17.62
C THR A 25 1.64 -7.08 -18.89
N PRO A 26 0.88 -7.33 -19.96
CA PRO A 26 0.86 -6.49 -21.16
C PRO A 26 0.10 -5.16 -20.97
N ALA A 27 -0.22 -4.77 -19.73
CA ALA A 27 -0.97 -3.55 -19.45
C ALA A 27 -0.17 -2.31 -19.93
N ARG A 28 -0.88 -1.36 -20.55
CA ARG A 28 -0.27 -0.10 -21.02
C ARG A 28 0.03 0.88 -19.88
N MET A 29 -0.65 0.72 -18.75
CA MET A 29 -0.51 1.55 -17.56
C MET A 29 -0.62 0.67 -16.32
N THR A 30 0.20 0.97 -15.31
CA THR A 30 0.14 0.36 -13.98
C THR A 30 -0.06 1.47 -12.96
N GLY A 31 -1.10 1.34 -12.14
CA GLY A 31 -1.34 2.24 -11.01
C GLY A 31 -0.58 1.75 -9.77
N VAL A 32 0.02 2.68 -9.03
CA VAL A 32 0.61 2.42 -7.71
C VAL A 32 -0.24 3.13 -6.67
N TRP A 33 -0.60 2.41 -5.62
CA TRP A 33 -1.30 3.00 -4.48
C TRP A 33 -0.27 3.53 -3.49
N LEU A 34 -0.21 4.84 -3.29
CA LEU A 34 0.80 5.49 -2.45
C LEU A 34 0.92 4.91 -1.02
N PRO A 35 -0.17 4.56 -0.32
CA PRO A 35 -0.13 3.78 0.92
C PRO A 35 0.82 2.58 0.95
N ASP A 36 0.94 1.83 -0.14
CA ASP A 36 1.86 0.69 -0.22
C ASP A 36 3.33 1.11 -0.06
N THR A 37 3.67 2.35 -0.45
CA THR A 37 5.03 2.89 -0.40
C THR A 37 5.41 3.41 0.98
N VAL A 38 4.52 3.36 1.96
CA VAL A 38 4.77 3.76 3.35
C VAL A 38 4.25 2.75 4.37
N GLY A 39 3.58 1.69 3.90
CA GLY A 39 3.07 0.61 4.73
C GLY A 39 1.73 0.92 5.41
N ASP A 40 0.97 1.91 4.92
CA ASP A 40 -0.35 2.20 5.49
C ASP A 40 -1.33 1.08 5.15
N ARG A 41 -1.81 0.39 6.20
CA ARG A 41 -2.72 -0.75 6.07
C ARG A 41 -4.19 -0.36 6.13
N ARG A 42 -4.49 0.93 6.35
CA ARG A 42 -5.85 1.40 6.59
C ARG A 42 -6.52 1.73 5.25
N PRO A 43 -7.65 1.09 4.91
CA PRO A 43 -8.35 1.41 3.67
C PRO A 43 -9.01 2.78 3.74
N GLN A 44 -9.03 3.54 2.64
CA GLN A 44 -9.68 4.85 2.65
C GLN A 44 -11.21 4.77 2.80
N ASN A 45 -11.79 3.65 2.39
CA ASN A 45 -13.22 3.43 2.40
C ASN A 45 -13.53 1.97 2.75
N LEU A 46 -14.45 1.78 3.69
CA LEU A 46 -15.05 0.51 4.03
C LEU A 46 -16.51 0.52 3.53
N PRO A 47 -16.81 -0.07 2.36
CA PRO A 47 -18.15 -0.04 1.78
C PRO A 47 -19.23 -0.57 2.73
N GLY A 48 -20.39 0.07 2.72
CA GLY A 48 -21.51 -0.28 3.61
C GLY A 48 -21.44 0.32 5.01
N THR A 49 -20.51 1.25 5.26
CA THR A 49 -20.41 1.99 6.52
C THR A 49 -20.71 3.47 6.33
N TRP A 50 -21.19 4.10 7.40
CA TRP A 50 -21.50 5.53 7.49
C TRP A 50 -20.72 6.16 8.64
N ASP A 51 -21.00 5.75 9.89
CA ASP A 51 -20.41 6.30 11.12
C ASP A 51 -19.42 5.33 11.80
N GLN A 52 -19.39 4.07 11.35
CA GLN A 52 -18.54 3.03 11.92
C GLN A 52 -17.06 3.18 11.54
N TYR A 53 -16.77 3.88 10.44
CA TYR A 53 -15.42 4.05 9.93
C TYR A 53 -15.19 5.49 9.44
N PRO A 54 -13.98 6.07 9.62
CA PRO A 54 -13.62 7.37 9.08
C PRO A 54 -13.41 7.35 7.55
N ASN A 55 -14.41 6.89 6.80
CA ASN A 55 -14.37 6.85 5.33
C ASN A 55 -13.98 8.21 4.77
N TRP A 56 -13.08 8.22 3.78
CA TRP A 56 -12.63 9.39 3.03
C TRP A 56 -11.98 10.48 3.87
N ARG A 57 -11.63 10.17 5.12
CA ARG A 57 -11.09 11.14 6.10
C ARG A 57 -9.70 10.78 6.59
N LEU A 58 -9.17 9.61 6.25
CA LEU A 58 -7.84 9.21 6.68
C LEU A 58 -6.77 9.89 5.81
N PRO A 59 -5.73 10.50 6.41
CA PRO A 59 -4.52 10.87 5.70
C PRO A 59 -3.66 9.63 5.44
N ILE A 60 -2.76 9.70 4.46
CA ILE A 60 -1.72 8.68 4.27
C ILE A 60 -0.82 8.68 5.52
N ALA A 61 -0.52 7.51 6.06
CA ALA A 61 0.32 7.32 7.23
C ALA A 61 1.40 6.25 7.05
N ASP A 62 2.28 6.12 8.03
CA ASP A 62 3.16 4.97 8.17
C ASP A 62 2.40 3.69 8.63
N ALA A 63 3.14 2.61 8.84
CA ALA A 63 2.58 1.32 9.28
C ALA A 63 1.98 1.37 10.69
N GLU A 64 2.40 2.33 11.51
CA GLU A 64 1.93 2.60 12.87
C GLU A 64 0.71 3.56 12.87
N GLY A 65 0.37 4.15 11.73
CA GLY A 65 -0.77 5.03 11.55
C GLY A 65 -0.49 6.52 11.80
N HIS A 66 0.78 6.93 11.89
CA HIS A 66 1.17 8.35 11.96
C HIS A 66 1.13 8.99 10.58
N PRO A 67 0.38 10.10 10.39
CA PRO A 67 0.33 10.79 9.10
C PRO A 67 1.72 11.19 8.61
N VAL A 68 1.96 11.01 7.30
CA VAL A 68 3.24 11.34 6.66
C VAL A 68 3.10 12.46 5.64
N THR A 69 4.14 13.27 5.47
CA THR A 69 4.22 14.31 4.46
C THR A 69 4.58 13.74 3.08
N LEU A 70 4.48 14.58 2.05
CA LEU A 70 4.94 14.19 0.71
C LEU A 70 6.45 13.93 0.69
N GLU A 71 7.24 14.75 1.38
CA GLU A 71 8.69 14.58 1.49
C GLU A 71 9.04 13.24 2.13
N GLU A 72 8.33 12.86 3.20
CA GLU A 72 8.51 11.58 3.88
C GLU A 72 8.12 10.40 2.97
N ILE A 73 7.03 10.51 2.20
CA ILE A 73 6.65 9.51 1.19
C ILE A 73 7.79 9.35 0.16
N THR A 74 8.36 10.45 -0.34
CA THR A 74 9.45 10.37 -1.33
C THR A 74 10.78 9.86 -0.76
N ALA A 75 10.98 9.96 0.55
CA ALA A 75 12.15 9.47 1.26
C ALA A 75 11.97 8.05 1.83
N SER A 76 10.78 7.45 1.65
CA SER A 76 10.47 6.14 2.22
C SER A 76 11.40 5.05 1.67
N PRO A 77 11.97 4.18 2.54
CA PRO A 77 12.77 3.03 2.08
C PRO A 77 11.93 1.98 1.34
N ARG A 78 10.60 2.08 1.41
CA ARG A 78 9.66 1.20 0.71
C ARG A 78 9.44 1.61 -0.75
N LEU A 79 9.70 2.88 -1.11
CA LEU A 79 9.64 3.37 -2.50
C LEU A 79 10.77 2.77 -3.35
#